data_AF-A0A1J3FV20-F1
#
_entry.id   AF-A0A1J3FV20-F1
#
_cell.length_a   1.000
_cell.length_b   1.000
_cell.length_c   1.000
_cell.angle_alpha   90.00
_cell.angle_beta   90.00
_cell.angle_gamma   90.00
#
_symmetry.space_group_name_H-M   'P 1'
#
loop_
_entity.id
_entity.type
_entity.pdbx_description
1 polymer ?
#
loop_
_entity_poly.entity_id
_entity_poly.type
_entity_poly.pdbx_seq_one_letter_code
_entity_poly.pdbx_strand_id
1 'polypeptide(L)'
;GPTGFELASGGSRSFQAPASWSGRFWARTGCSFDSDTGQGSCLTGDCGSQQVECNGSGAKPPATLAEFTIGSGPEDPSRKQDFYDVSLVDGYNVPMVVEASGGSEGTCLTTGCVADLNQKCPTELRFGSGSACKSACEAFGNPEYCCSGAYASPTE
;
A
#
# COMPACT_ATOMS: atom_id res chain seq x y z
N GLY A 1 -15.54 4.43 -7.25
CA GLY A 1 -15.89 3.66 -6.04
C GLY A 1 -15.42 4.43 -4.81
N PRO A 2 -15.64 3.91 -3.59
CA PRO A 2 -15.04 4.50 -2.38
C PRO A 2 -13.50 4.45 -2.50
N THR A 3 -12.86 5.44 -1.93
CA THR A 3 -11.40 5.62 -1.81
C THR A 3 -10.89 5.39 -0.38
N GLY A 4 -11.78 5.12 0.57
CA GLY A 4 -11.43 4.68 1.92
C GLY A 4 -12.66 4.22 2.70
N PHE A 5 -12.47 3.27 3.63
CA PHE A 5 -13.53 2.72 4.45
C PHE A 5 -13.00 2.11 5.74
N GLU A 6 -13.89 1.92 6.72
CA GLU A 6 -13.62 1.12 7.91
C GLU A 6 -13.84 -0.36 7.61
N LEU A 7 -12.91 -1.20 8.06
CA LEU A 7 -13.01 -2.65 7.99
C LEU A 7 -12.75 -3.23 9.38
N ALA A 8 -13.81 -3.71 10.02
CA ALA A 8 -13.72 -4.38 11.32
C ALA A 8 -12.97 -5.72 11.19
N SER A 9 -12.39 -6.18 12.32
CA SER A 9 -11.71 -7.48 12.38
C SER A 9 -12.63 -8.61 11.91
N GLY A 10 -12.12 -9.48 11.02
CA GLY A 10 -12.87 -10.56 10.38
C GLY A 10 -13.86 -10.11 9.30
N GLY A 11 -14.00 -8.80 9.05
CA GLY A 11 -14.81 -8.27 7.96
C GLY A 11 -14.15 -8.43 6.60
N SER A 12 -14.97 -8.38 5.55
CA SER A 12 -14.52 -8.37 4.16
C SER A 12 -15.29 -7.33 3.35
N ARG A 13 -14.63 -6.74 2.34
CA ARG A 13 -15.29 -5.85 1.37
C ARG A 13 -14.75 -6.13 -0.03
N SER A 14 -15.65 -6.13 -1.00
CA SER A 14 -15.31 -6.31 -2.41
C SER A 14 -15.53 -5.02 -3.19
N PHE A 15 -14.70 -4.81 -4.20
CA PHE A 15 -14.80 -3.71 -5.15
C PHE A 15 -14.43 -4.22 -6.54
N GLN A 16 -15.01 -3.61 -7.56
CA GLN A 16 -14.69 -3.89 -8.95
C GLN A 16 -13.69 -2.84 -9.45
N ALA A 17 -12.48 -3.28 -9.80
CA ALA A 17 -11.53 -2.42 -10.50
C ALA A 17 -12.01 -2.21 -11.96
N PRO A 18 -11.87 -0.99 -12.51
CA PRO A 18 -12.06 -0.77 -13.94
C PRO A 18 -11.09 -1.58 -14.80
N ALA A 19 -11.43 -1.78 -16.07
CA ALA A 19 -10.48 -2.32 -17.05
C ALA A 19 -9.28 -1.35 -17.21
N SER A 20 -8.09 -1.88 -17.49
CA SER A 20 -6.83 -1.12 -17.57
C SER A 20 -6.46 -0.33 -16.29
N TRP A 21 -7.05 -0.65 -15.14
CA TRP A 21 -6.78 0.07 -13.90
C TRP A 21 -5.36 -0.20 -13.37
N SER A 22 -4.69 0.87 -12.94
CA SER A 22 -3.47 0.80 -12.14
C SER A 22 -3.67 1.61 -10.87
N GLY A 23 -3.22 1.07 -9.74
CA GLY A 23 -3.35 1.72 -8.46
C GLY A 23 -2.91 0.83 -7.32
N ARG A 24 -3.20 1.29 -6.10
CA ARG A 24 -2.70 0.68 -4.88
C ARG A 24 -3.73 0.71 -3.75
N PHE A 25 -3.61 -0.26 -2.85
CA PHE A 25 -4.35 -0.33 -1.60
C PHE A 25 -3.38 -0.30 -0.42
N TRP A 26 -3.83 0.24 0.70
CA TRP A 26 -3.11 0.21 1.97
C TRP A 26 -4.11 0.21 3.12
N ALA A 27 -3.66 -0.17 4.31
CA ALA A 27 -4.45 -0.06 5.53
C ALA A 27 -4.00 1.14 6.35
N ARG A 28 -4.94 1.74 7.07
CA ARG A 28 -4.68 2.77 8.08
C ARG A 28 -4.92 2.19 9.46
N THR A 29 -4.09 2.53 10.43
CA THR A 29 -4.27 2.08 11.83
C THR A 29 -4.20 3.24 12.81
N GLY A 30 -4.80 3.04 14.00
CA GLY A 30 -4.91 4.09 15.02
C GLY A 30 -5.73 5.29 14.53
N CYS A 31 -6.82 5.04 13.80
CA CYS A 31 -7.69 6.07 13.28
C CYS A 31 -8.69 6.56 14.34
N SER A 32 -8.89 7.87 14.39
CA SER A 32 -9.93 8.51 15.20
C SER A 32 -10.61 9.57 14.37
N PHE A 33 -11.90 9.38 14.10
CA PHE A 33 -12.75 10.34 13.40
C PHE A 33 -13.84 10.82 14.37
N ASP A 34 -13.97 12.13 14.48
CA ASP A 34 -14.98 12.79 15.27
C ASP A 34 -16.38 12.48 14.71
N SER A 35 -17.31 12.08 15.59
CA SER A 35 -18.64 11.63 15.16
C SER A 35 -19.52 12.76 14.63
N ASP A 36 -19.27 13.99 15.08
CA ASP A 36 -20.12 15.14 14.76
C ASP A 36 -19.70 15.79 13.43
N THR A 37 -18.40 15.84 13.18
CA THR A 37 -17.80 16.48 11.99
C THR A 37 -17.36 15.48 10.92
N GLY A 38 -17.19 14.21 11.27
CA GLY A 38 -16.58 13.19 10.41
C GLY A 38 -15.08 13.41 10.16
N GLN A 39 -14.46 14.38 10.84
CA GLN A 39 -13.07 14.76 10.64
C GLN A 39 -12.14 14.00 11.57
N GLY A 40 -10.95 13.65 11.08
CA GLY A 40 -10.02 12.87 11.88
C GLY A 40 -8.70 12.59 11.19
N SER A 41 -7.94 11.68 11.78
CA SER A 41 -6.67 11.22 11.22
C SER A 41 -6.35 9.81 11.68
N CYS A 42 -5.35 9.20 11.04
CA CYS A 42 -4.80 7.92 11.44
C CYS A 42 -3.34 8.04 11.87
N LEU A 43 -2.91 7.16 12.77
CA LEU A 43 -1.51 7.10 13.18
C LEU A 43 -0.61 6.63 12.03
N THR A 44 -1.01 5.59 11.30
CA THR A 44 -0.24 5.04 10.18
C THR A 44 -1.06 5.01 8.89
N GLY A 45 -0.40 5.19 7.75
CA GLY A 45 -1.04 5.20 6.42
C GLY A 45 -2.04 6.33 6.18
N ASP A 46 -2.09 7.35 7.05
CA ASP A 46 -3.00 8.49 6.92
C ASP A 46 -2.88 9.13 5.53
N CYS A 47 -4.02 9.43 4.91
CA CYS A 47 -4.03 10.03 3.56
C CYS A 47 -4.25 11.54 3.58
N GLY A 48 -4.31 12.17 4.76
CA GLY A 48 -4.39 13.63 4.91
C GLY A 48 -5.71 14.27 4.47
N SER A 49 -6.70 13.49 4.03
CA SER A 49 -8.02 13.99 3.63
C SER A 49 -8.86 14.50 4.81
N GLN A 50 -8.44 14.16 6.03
CA GLN A 50 -9.19 14.33 7.27
C GLN A 50 -10.51 13.55 7.30
N GLN A 51 -10.72 12.62 6.37
CA GLN A 51 -11.96 11.85 6.22
C GLN A 51 -11.65 10.35 6.15
N VAL A 52 -12.68 9.52 6.34
CA VAL A 52 -12.57 8.09 6.05
C VAL A 52 -12.23 7.87 4.58
N GLU A 53 -12.80 8.66 3.67
CA GLU A 53 -12.46 8.66 2.25
C GLU A 53 -11.12 9.37 2.00
N CYS A 54 -10.25 8.80 1.17
CA CYS A 54 -8.94 9.40 0.84
C CYS A 54 -8.98 10.37 -0.34
N ASN A 55 -10.08 10.42 -1.10
CA ASN A 55 -10.35 11.42 -2.13
C ASN A 55 -9.22 11.58 -3.17
N GLY A 56 -8.56 10.46 -3.52
CA GLY A 56 -7.45 10.43 -4.47
C GLY A 56 -6.06 10.71 -3.86
N SER A 57 -5.98 11.07 -2.57
CA SER A 57 -4.70 11.17 -1.86
C SER A 57 -4.14 9.79 -1.52
N GLY A 58 -2.81 9.67 -1.62
CA GLY A 58 -2.08 8.45 -1.22
C GLY A 58 -1.81 8.37 0.28
N ALA A 59 -1.33 7.21 0.72
CA ALA A 59 -0.83 7.02 2.08
C ALA A 59 0.37 7.92 2.37
N LYS A 60 0.43 8.48 3.58
CA LYS A 60 1.68 8.97 4.16
C LYS A 60 2.48 7.77 4.69
N PRO A 61 3.73 7.57 4.24
CA PRO A 61 4.63 6.57 4.80
C PRO A 61 4.82 6.75 6.32
N PRO A 62 5.08 5.66 7.07
CA PRO A 62 5.18 4.28 6.61
C PRO A 62 3.85 3.58 6.34
N ALA A 63 3.75 2.87 5.22
CA ALA A 63 2.59 2.05 4.86
C ALA A 63 2.98 0.88 3.95
N THR A 64 2.51 -0.33 4.31
CA THR A 64 2.56 -1.49 3.41
C THR A 64 1.56 -1.26 2.27
N LEU A 65 2.00 -1.44 1.02
CA LEU A 65 1.17 -1.23 -0.17
C LEU A 65 0.90 -2.57 -0.86
N ALA A 66 -0.33 -2.78 -1.34
CA ALA A 66 -0.61 -3.74 -2.41
C ALA A 66 -0.82 -2.97 -3.70
N GLU A 67 0.03 -3.22 -4.69
CA GLU A 67 0.06 -2.49 -5.95
C GLU A 67 -0.46 -3.40 -7.07
N PHE A 68 -1.23 -2.83 -7.99
CA PHE A 68 -1.87 -3.56 -9.07
C PHE A 68 -1.77 -2.77 -10.37
N THR A 69 -1.55 -3.50 -11.46
CA THR A 69 -1.65 -3.01 -12.83
C THR A 69 -2.40 -4.05 -13.64
N ILE A 70 -3.67 -3.77 -13.92
CA ILE A 70 -4.57 -4.66 -14.63
C ILE A 70 -4.33 -4.50 -16.13
N GLY A 71 -3.96 -5.62 -16.76
CA GLY A 71 -3.59 -5.78 -18.16
C GLY A 71 -4.72 -5.46 -19.11
N SER A 72 -5.81 -6.20 -18.92
CA SER A 72 -6.93 -6.22 -19.85
C SER A 72 -7.69 -4.90 -19.85
N GLY A 73 -7.84 -4.30 -21.02
CA GLY A 73 -8.80 -3.24 -21.25
C GLY A 73 -8.65 -2.54 -22.59
N PRO A 74 -9.46 -1.51 -22.86
CA PRO A 74 -9.57 -0.88 -24.17
C PRO A 74 -8.34 -0.05 -24.56
N GLU A 75 -7.53 0.37 -23.59
CA GLU A 75 -6.34 1.20 -23.82
C GLU A 75 -5.21 0.42 -24.51
N ASP A 76 -5.04 -0.84 -24.14
CA ASP A 76 -4.13 -1.78 -24.81
C ASP A 76 -4.78 -3.18 -24.86
N PRO A 77 -5.51 -3.49 -25.93
CA PRO A 77 -6.15 -4.79 -26.08
C PRO A 77 -5.16 -5.94 -26.31
N SER A 78 -3.88 -5.64 -26.57
CA SER A 78 -2.83 -6.64 -26.73
C SER A 78 -2.26 -7.10 -25.39
N ARG A 79 -2.27 -6.22 -24.38
CA ARG A 79 -1.86 -6.54 -23.01
C ARG A 79 -2.98 -7.27 -22.28
N LYS A 80 -2.71 -8.52 -21.90
CA LYS A 80 -3.64 -9.35 -21.12
C LYS A 80 -3.11 -9.72 -19.74
N GLN A 81 -1.87 -9.36 -19.45
CA GLN A 81 -1.18 -9.75 -18.23
C GLN A 81 -1.38 -8.69 -17.14
N ASP A 82 -1.80 -9.16 -15.98
CA ASP A 82 -1.86 -8.37 -14.76
C ASP A 82 -0.52 -8.46 -14.02
N PHE A 83 -0.12 -7.37 -13.39
CA PHE A 83 1.02 -7.31 -12.47
C PHE A 83 0.53 -6.85 -11.11
N TYR A 84 1.01 -7.49 -10.05
CA TYR A 84 0.70 -7.11 -8.69
C TYR A 84 1.84 -7.51 -7.74
N ASP A 85 1.96 -6.76 -6.66
CA ASP A 85 2.96 -6.99 -5.63
C ASP A 85 2.49 -6.44 -4.27
N VAL A 86 3.18 -6.86 -3.22
CA VAL A 86 3.13 -6.19 -1.92
C VAL A 86 4.47 -5.50 -1.73
N SER A 87 4.45 -4.18 -1.62
CA SER A 87 5.61 -3.31 -1.59
C SER A 87 5.83 -2.72 -0.21
N LEU A 88 7.10 -2.72 0.21
CA LEU A 88 7.59 -2.06 1.43
C LEU A 88 8.49 -0.86 1.10
N VAL A 89 8.48 -0.37 -0.15
CA VAL A 89 9.23 0.82 -0.58
C VAL A 89 8.86 2.03 0.28
N ASP A 90 7.57 2.16 0.59
CA ASP A 90 7.01 3.19 1.47
C ASP A 90 6.95 2.73 2.95
N GLY A 91 7.70 1.70 3.33
CA GLY A 91 7.75 1.15 4.68
C GLY A 91 6.68 0.10 4.97
N TYR A 92 6.48 -0.21 6.25
CA TYR A 92 5.58 -1.26 6.74
C TYR A 92 4.73 -0.74 7.89
N ASN A 93 3.44 -1.10 7.91
CA ASN A 93 2.58 -0.87 9.07
C ASN A 93 1.75 -2.10 9.45
N VAL A 94 1.17 -2.80 8.48
CA VAL A 94 0.40 -4.03 8.68
C VAL A 94 0.90 -5.16 7.78
N PRO A 95 0.75 -6.43 8.19
CA PRO A 95 0.99 -7.56 7.30
C PRO A 95 -0.07 -7.58 6.20
N MET A 96 0.34 -7.96 4.99
CA MET A 96 -0.52 -7.94 3.82
C MET A 96 -0.14 -9.06 2.86
N VAL A 97 -1.15 -9.63 2.22
CA VAL A 97 -1.01 -10.65 1.17
C VAL A 97 -1.96 -10.32 0.04
N VAL A 98 -1.49 -10.52 -1.18
CA VAL A 98 -2.31 -10.57 -2.39
C VAL A 98 -2.28 -12.01 -2.90
N GLU A 99 -3.45 -12.62 -2.92
CA GLU A 99 -3.69 -13.94 -3.49
C GLU A 99 -4.61 -13.80 -4.70
N ALA A 100 -4.13 -14.21 -5.87
CA ALA A 100 -4.92 -14.22 -7.08
C ALA A 100 -5.85 -15.45 -7.07
N SER A 101 -7.14 -15.23 -7.30
CA SER A 101 -8.13 -16.29 -7.48
C SER A 101 -8.60 -16.31 -8.93
N GLY A 102 -8.35 -17.42 -9.63
CA GLY A 102 -8.62 -17.56 -11.07
C GLY A 102 -7.43 -17.15 -11.92
N GLY A 103 -7.69 -16.61 -13.12
CA GLY A 103 -6.67 -16.42 -14.16
C GLY A 103 -6.44 -17.71 -14.96
N SER A 104 -6.37 -17.60 -16.28
CA SER A 104 -6.27 -18.76 -17.18
C SER A 104 -4.83 -19.12 -17.56
N GLU A 105 -3.90 -18.17 -17.44
CA GLU A 105 -2.52 -18.30 -17.94
C GLU A 105 -1.55 -17.52 -17.03
N GLY A 106 -0.33 -18.06 -16.83
CA GLY A 106 0.70 -17.46 -15.96
C GLY A 106 0.81 -18.13 -14.59
N THR A 107 1.76 -17.65 -13.76
CA THR A 107 2.05 -18.27 -12.45
C THR A 107 1.09 -17.82 -11.35
N CYS A 108 0.51 -16.61 -11.47
CA CYS A 108 -0.47 -16.02 -10.53
C CYS A 108 -0.13 -16.29 -9.04
N LEU A 109 1.15 -16.16 -8.67
CA LEU A 109 1.64 -16.52 -7.34
C LEU A 109 1.14 -15.54 -6.28
N THR A 110 0.91 -16.07 -5.09
CA THR A 110 0.70 -15.25 -3.89
C THR A 110 1.95 -14.43 -3.59
N THR A 111 1.77 -13.15 -3.28
CA THR A 111 2.83 -12.23 -2.84
C THR A 111 2.40 -11.51 -1.57
N GLY A 112 3.35 -11.22 -0.68
CA GLY A 112 3.00 -10.64 0.60
C GLY A 112 4.14 -10.56 1.61
N CYS A 113 3.86 -9.80 2.67
CA CYS A 113 4.66 -9.74 3.88
C CYS A 113 3.76 -10.09 5.07
N VAL A 114 3.83 -11.35 5.52
CA VAL A 114 2.99 -11.87 6.63
C VAL A 114 3.67 -11.75 7.99
N ALA A 115 4.97 -11.50 8.01
CA ALA A 115 5.70 -11.30 9.26
C ALA A 115 5.36 -9.93 9.87
N ASP A 116 5.23 -9.87 11.19
CA ASP A 116 5.14 -8.58 11.90
C ASP A 116 6.54 -7.93 11.95
N LEU A 117 6.81 -7.06 10.98
CA LEU A 117 8.08 -6.34 10.90
C LEU A 117 8.21 -5.25 11.96
N ASN A 118 7.11 -4.80 12.57
CA ASN A 118 7.16 -3.80 13.64
C ASN A 118 7.95 -4.33 14.85
N GLN A 119 7.84 -5.62 15.16
CA GLN A 119 8.59 -6.26 16.25
C GLN A 119 10.11 -6.35 15.97
N LYS A 120 10.48 -6.32 14.69
CA LYS A 120 11.87 -6.44 14.23
C LYS A 120 12.43 -5.13 13.70
N CYS A 121 11.67 -4.05 13.77
CA CYS A 121 12.04 -2.77 13.20
C CYS A 121 13.24 -2.18 13.97
N PRO A 122 14.37 -1.89 13.29
CA PRO A 122 15.50 -1.19 13.88
C PRO A 122 15.07 0.15 14.48
N THR A 123 15.71 0.56 15.58
CA THR A 123 15.30 1.73 16.36
C THR A 123 15.21 2.99 15.49
N GLU A 124 16.16 3.17 14.59
CA GLU A 124 16.28 4.28 13.65
C GLU A 124 15.17 4.33 12.58
N LEU A 125 14.47 3.21 12.35
CA LEU A 125 13.35 3.12 11.40
C LEU A 125 11.98 3.10 12.09
N ARG A 126 11.91 3.02 13.42
CA ARG A 126 10.63 2.94 14.15
C ARG A 126 9.81 4.21 13.99
N PHE A 127 8.50 4.03 13.84
CA PHE A 127 7.52 5.11 13.79
C PHE A 127 6.34 4.83 14.71
N GLY A 128 5.69 5.88 15.22
CA GLY A 128 4.47 5.75 16.03
C GLY A 128 4.64 4.84 17.25
N SER A 129 5.74 5.00 18.00
CA SER A 129 6.09 4.13 19.14
C SER A 129 6.21 2.64 18.80
N GLY A 130 6.62 2.33 17.56
CA GLY A 130 6.74 0.95 17.06
C GLY A 130 5.47 0.41 16.41
N SER A 131 4.49 1.27 16.10
CA SER A 131 3.28 0.87 15.35
C SER A 131 3.52 0.71 13.85
N ALA A 132 4.66 1.19 13.35
CA ALA A 132 5.08 1.06 11.97
C ALA A 132 6.61 1.13 11.85
N CYS A 133 7.13 0.74 10.69
CA CYS A 133 8.54 0.76 10.34
C CYS A 133 8.75 1.52 9.03
N LYS A 134 9.58 2.56 9.06
CA LYS A 134 9.99 3.30 7.87
C LYS A 134 10.86 2.43 6.98
N SER A 135 10.79 2.66 5.67
CA SER A 135 11.86 2.24 4.78
C SER A 135 13.10 3.12 5.00
N ALA A 136 14.26 2.67 4.53
CA ALA A 136 15.47 3.49 4.60
C ALA A 136 15.36 4.77 3.76
N CYS A 137 14.66 4.72 2.61
CA CYS A 137 14.41 5.92 1.82
C CYS A 137 13.62 6.96 2.62
N GLU A 138 12.53 6.55 3.28
CA GLU A 138 11.72 7.45 4.09
C GLU A 138 12.46 7.97 5.33
N ALA A 139 13.33 7.16 5.94
CA ALA A 139 14.06 7.56 7.14
C ALA A 139 15.24 8.49 6.84
N PHE A 140 15.95 8.28 5.73
CA PHE A 140 17.24 8.92 5.48
C PHE A 140 17.27 9.79 4.22
N GLY A 141 16.44 9.50 3.21
CA GLY A 141 16.37 10.27 1.96
C GLY A 141 17.60 10.15 1.05
N ASN A 142 18.54 9.25 1.36
CA ASN A 142 19.76 9.10 0.57
C ASN A 142 19.44 8.50 -0.80
N PRO A 143 20.11 8.96 -1.89
CA PRO A 143 19.88 8.46 -3.25
C PRO A 143 20.03 6.94 -3.39
N GLU A 144 20.95 6.32 -2.63
CA GLU A 144 21.19 4.88 -2.61
C GLU A 144 19.98 4.10 -2.08
N TYR A 145 19.29 4.64 -1.06
CA TYR A 145 18.11 4.00 -0.48
C TYR A 145 16.84 4.28 -1.29
N CYS A 146 16.80 5.43 -1.96
CA CYS A 146 15.65 5.88 -2.74
C CYS A 146 15.72 5.54 -4.22
N CYS A 147 16.77 4.82 -4.66
CA CYS A 147 17.02 4.49 -6.06
C CYS A 147 16.90 5.72 -6.97
N SER A 148 17.63 6.79 -6.63
CA SER A 148 17.55 8.07 -7.35
C SER A 148 18.94 8.59 -7.74
N GLY A 149 18.97 9.57 -8.64
CA GLY A 149 20.23 10.13 -9.15
C GLY A 149 21.10 9.06 -9.82
N ALA A 150 22.32 8.87 -9.31
CA ALA A 150 23.26 7.87 -9.81
C ALA A 150 22.77 6.41 -9.59
N TYR A 151 21.82 6.19 -8.70
CA TYR A 151 21.29 4.88 -8.33
C TYR A 151 19.91 4.61 -8.93
N ALA A 152 19.50 5.38 -9.94
CA ALA A 152 18.17 5.29 -10.54
C ALA A 152 17.98 4.10 -11.49
N SER A 153 19.05 3.40 -11.85
CA SER A 153 18.99 2.20 -12.70
C SER A 153 19.54 0.99 -11.96
N PRO A 154 18.87 -0.18 -12.04
CA PRO A 154 19.42 -1.43 -11.55
C PRO A 154 20.53 -2.01 -12.45
N THR A 155 20.75 -1.43 -13.64
CA THR A 155 21.81 -1.87 -14.55
C THR A 155 23.14 -1.23 -14.17
N GLU A 156 23.88 -1.93 -13.32
CA GLU A 156 25.35 -1.90 -13.28
C GLU A 156 25.90 -3.06 -14.13
#